data_AF-A0A6J1M6K7-F1
#
_entry.id   AF-A0A6J1M6K7-F1
#
_cell.length_a   1.000
_cell.length_b   1.000
_cell.length_c   1.000
_cell.angle_alpha   90.00
_cell.angle_beta   90.00
_cell.angle_gamma   90.00
#
_symmetry.space_group_name_H-M   'P 1'
#
loop_
_entity.id
_entity.type
_entity.pdbx_description
1 polymer ?
#
loop_
_entity_poly.entity_id
_entity_poly.type
_entity_poly.pdbx_seq_one_letter_code
_entity_poly.pdbx_strand_id
1 'polypeptide(L)'
;MPCFKQEKSLEFRSRRDTTNDRDPMAPKAVRPRSMRYHGLFGMSIAAQHLIVDDTWTPSSITELFGNMAELLKRRVIYKRHETKTHRAHLLVENKRVKRECADGRLKLQKITTGNNAHQIRNFLIMRRDMQRLYQRMPIHLVADNINQRTFVMRKERDRLEARLLQLKHKYKTLLMDRSKALNLIKYENVLEEEIQSRMLLKKIGNSNVRMNAIRTINTTYKKMRQVLLQDEIFYEPILRSLDGDIEDQQNFIKHILYLGMPAIAKFKVLNRELLQLSEKARKSQQSKIQILNSLKKPVVIGPPQIVVREIQTNNPKRYLRLTESMATLKSELQIVENTIKNLRLTVLCSQAKEIYPRIKNQLESNEKLIRVIQKDKQTKNVLEQKMRCSTLLADVLLNNLSEEEINRLDRIKELQAMLQADTEFEEYSINHMKNRADVYVLLRWSVWNLWEILRHIDRKTRTFKQQYPNIFLKLPLLKFELLEIRAFPPELFEEDVDLIMHYLKRKVYKLMQGFTPNMAATFDISRERYHREYMEKIEPPKTADDDQQDGPKIDDLGEERTIASIPNRKQIKAQSAKIVEEAVKREET
;
A
#
# COMPACT_ATOMS: atom_id res chain seq x y z
N MET A 1 25.14 27.73 22.49
CA MET A 1 25.33 28.62 23.66
C MET A 1 26.80 29.03 23.71
N PRO A 2 27.13 30.30 24.02
CA PRO A 2 28.52 30.71 24.23
C PRO A 2 28.93 30.42 25.68
N CYS A 3 29.82 29.45 25.89
CA CYS A 3 30.47 29.30 27.20
C CYS A 3 31.46 30.45 27.42
N PHE A 4 31.60 30.87 28.68
CA PHE A 4 32.21 32.16 29.04
C PHE A 4 33.67 32.30 28.58
N LYS A 5 34.00 33.46 28.00
CA LYS A 5 35.36 33.98 28.06
C LYS A 5 35.67 34.29 29.53
N GLN A 6 36.58 33.55 30.14
CA GLN A 6 37.08 33.88 31.47
C GLN A 6 38.34 34.75 31.30
N GLU A 7 38.21 36.06 31.50
CA GLU A 7 39.37 36.94 31.47
C GLU A 7 40.20 36.82 32.75
N LYS A 8 41.53 36.86 32.58
CA LYS A 8 42.56 37.35 33.52
C LYS A 8 42.34 37.11 35.02
N SER A 9 43.17 36.26 35.61
CA SER A 9 43.83 36.61 36.88
C SER A 9 45.17 35.88 37.03
N LEU A 10 46.02 36.41 37.92
CA LEU A 10 47.32 35.86 38.33
C LEU A 10 48.45 35.88 37.29
N GLU A 11 48.90 37.10 36.94
CA GLU A 11 50.36 37.36 37.00
C GLU A 11 50.82 36.99 38.42
N PHE A 12 51.42 35.82 38.63
CA PHE A 12 52.04 35.49 39.92
C PHE A 12 53.40 36.19 40.04
N ARG A 13 53.37 37.52 40.25
CA ARG A 13 54.56 38.27 40.63
C ARG A 13 55.07 37.72 41.96
N SER A 14 56.23 37.07 41.94
CA SER A 14 56.95 36.75 43.17
C SER A 14 57.22 38.05 43.95
N ARG A 15 57.14 37.97 45.28
CA ARG A 15 57.39 39.12 46.15
C ARG A 15 58.84 39.61 45.97
N ARG A 16 59.04 40.91 46.16
CA ARG A 16 60.37 41.51 46.24
C ARG A 16 61.12 40.91 47.44
N ASP A 17 62.24 40.25 47.20
CA ASP A 17 63.26 40.02 48.23
C ASP A 17 64.14 41.27 48.33
N THR A 18 63.94 42.07 49.37
CA THR A 18 64.68 43.33 49.60
C THR A 18 65.84 43.14 50.58
N THR A 19 66.92 42.50 50.11
CA THR A 19 68.23 42.50 50.81
C THR A 19 69.37 42.54 49.79
N ASN A 20 69.99 43.71 49.61
CA ASN A 20 71.25 43.82 48.87
C ASN A 20 72.40 43.38 49.78
N ASP A 21 72.75 42.10 49.74
CA ASP A 21 74.08 41.56 50.05
C ASP A 21 74.10 40.06 49.71
N ARG A 22 74.37 39.74 48.44
CA ARG A 22 74.61 38.37 47.98
C ARG A 22 75.69 38.34 46.91
N ASP A 23 76.55 37.34 47.02
CA ASP A 23 77.52 36.95 45.99
C ASP A 23 76.81 36.75 44.63
N PRO A 24 77.22 37.46 43.56
CA PRO A 24 76.58 37.36 42.25
C PRO A 24 76.68 35.97 41.60
N MET A 25 77.46 35.03 42.17
CA MET A 25 77.51 33.63 41.72
C MET A 25 76.51 32.69 42.43
N ALA A 26 75.74 33.16 43.44
CA ALA A 26 74.88 32.30 44.26
C ALA A 26 73.50 31.98 43.62
N PRO A 27 73.10 30.70 43.47
CA PRO A 27 71.79 30.30 42.92
C PRO A 27 70.56 30.60 43.81
N LYS A 28 69.35 30.52 43.22
CA LYS A 28 68.04 30.69 43.89
C LYS A 28 67.49 29.38 44.49
N ALA A 29 66.42 29.47 45.29
CA ALA A 29 65.77 28.35 46.00
C ALA A 29 64.25 28.20 45.68
N VAL A 30 63.70 26.99 45.85
CA VAL A 30 62.47 26.48 45.17
C VAL A 30 61.48 25.78 46.15
N ARG A 31 60.16 25.65 45.83
CA ARG A 31 59.09 25.03 46.67
C ARG A 31 57.90 24.40 45.87
N PRO A 32 57.15 23.38 46.40
CA PRO A 32 56.07 22.64 45.70
C PRO A 32 54.60 23.12 45.90
N ARG A 33 53.60 22.45 45.27
CA ARG A 33 52.15 22.83 45.15
C ARG A 33 51.14 21.89 45.89
N SER A 34 49.81 22.06 45.68
CA SER A 34 48.71 21.54 46.54
C SER A 34 47.55 20.80 45.80
N MET A 35 46.79 19.97 46.54
CA MET A 35 45.96 18.85 46.05
C MET A 35 44.48 19.15 45.72
N ARG A 36 43.90 20.29 46.13
CA ARG A 36 42.43 20.55 45.97
C ARG A 36 41.95 20.70 44.50
N TYR A 37 42.85 20.64 43.53
CA TYR A 37 42.57 20.77 42.09
C TYR A 37 42.46 19.41 41.39
N HIS A 38 41.99 18.37 42.10
CA HIS A 38 41.96 16.99 41.64
C HIS A 38 40.52 16.49 41.38
N GLY A 39 40.18 16.20 40.12
CA GLY A 39 38.78 16.13 39.66
C GLY A 39 38.00 14.83 39.89
N LEU A 40 38.54 13.83 40.60
CA LEU A 40 38.00 12.45 40.58
C LEU A 40 36.97 12.10 41.68
N PHE A 41 36.78 12.93 42.70
CA PHE A 41 36.15 12.51 43.97
C PHE A 41 34.86 13.32 44.33
N GLY A 42 33.91 13.38 43.40
CA GLY A 42 32.60 14.03 43.60
C GLY A 42 31.50 13.08 44.14
N MET A 43 30.60 13.59 44.98
CA MET A 43 29.79 12.80 45.92
C MET A 43 28.25 12.80 45.66
N SER A 44 27.81 12.89 44.40
CA SER A 44 26.45 13.37 44.05
C SER A 44 25.52 12.41 43.28
N ILE A 45 25.65 11.08 43.43
CA ILE A 45 25.06 10.11 42.47
C ILE A 45 23.99 9.15 43.06
N ALA A 46 23.90 8.98 44.38
CA ALA A 46 23.24 7.81 45.00
C ALA A 46 21.85 8.06 45.64
N ALA A 47 20.88 8.66 44.93
CA ALA A 47 19.62 9.12 45.55
C ALA A 47 18.32 8.93 44.72
N GLN A 48 18.20 7.87 43.91
CA GLN A 48 16.98 7.57 43.14
C GLN A 48 16.65 6.07 43.21
N HIS A 49 15.41 5.72 43.60
CA HIS A 49 14.62 4.48 43.34
C HIS A 49 13.66 4.15 44.52
N LEU A 50 12.33 4.20 44.30
CA LEU A 50 11.21 3.43 44.92
C LEU A 50 9.90 4.25 44.98
N ILE A 51 8.76 3.64 44.60
CA ILE A 51 7.37 4.13 44.77
C ILE A 51 6.43 2.92 44.94
N VAL A 52 5.38 3.05 45.77
CA VAL A 52 4.22 2.14 45.93
C VAL A 52 2.94 3.01 46.07
N ASP A 53 1.74 2.45 45.86
CA ASP A 53 0.43 3.13 45.98
C ASP A 53 -0.42 2.47 47.09
N ASP A 54 -1.07 3.30 47.93
CA ASP A 54 -1.70 2.91 49.20
C ASP A 54 -3.24 2.80 49.14
N THR A 55 -3.86 2.98 47.98
CA THR A 55 -5.29 3.35 47.89
C THR A 55 -6.34 2.22 47.99
N TRP A 56 -5.96 0.95 48.14
CA TRP A 56 -6.91 -0.19 48.13
C TRP A 56 -7.28 -0.69 49.53
N THR A 57 -8.58 -0.78 49.83
CA THR A 57 -9.11 -1.27 51.13
C THR A 57 -10.05 -2.48 50.98
N PRO A 58 -9.97 -3.51 51.84
CA PRO A 58 -10.76 -4.76 51.68
C PRO A 58 -12.28 -4.61 51.70
N SER A 59 -12.82 -3.56 52.33
CA SER A 59 -14.26 -3.28 52.41
C SER A 59 -14.91 -3.11 51.03
N SER A 60 -14.20 -2.53 50.07
CA SER A 60 -14.65 -2.34 48.69
C SER A 60 -15.00 -3.66 47.98
N ILE A 61 -14.34 -4.76 48.35
CA ILE A 61 -14.55 -6.09 47.78
C ILE A 61 -15.84 -6.71 48.35
N THR A 62 -16.09 -6.54 49.65
CA THR A 62 -17.26 -7.14 50.32
C THR A 62 -18.60 -6.58 49.86
N GLU A 63 -18.68 -5.28 49.54
CA GLU A 63 -19.91 -4.63 49.10
C GLU A 63 -20.38 -5.16 47.73
N LEU A 64 -19.43 -5.39 46.82
CA LEU A 64 -19.69 -5.84 45.45
C LEU A 64 -20.36 -7.23 45.42
N PHE A 65 -19.98 -8.14 46.31
CA PHE A 65 -20.60 -9.46 46.43
C PHE A 65 -22.02 -9.43 47.04
N GLY A 66 -22.31 -8.48 47.95
CA GLY A 66 -23.63 -8.34 48.56
C GLY A 66 -24.73 -8.04 47.53
N ASN A 67 -24.46 -7.08 46.64
CA ASN A 67 -25.39 -6.66 45.58
C ASN A 67 -25.72 -7.78 44.59
N MET A 68 -24.78 -8.70 44.33
CA MET A 68 -24.98 -9.84 43.43
C MET A 68 -26.02 -10.84 43.96
N ALA A 69 -26.07 -11.05 45.29
CA ALA A 69 -26.96 -12.01 45.92
C ALA A 69 -28.44 -11.57 45.88
N GLU A 70 -28.73 -10.27 45.89
CA GLU A 70 -30.12 -9.77 45.88
C GLU A 70 -30.79 -9.90 44.50
N LEU A 71 -30.03 -9.62 43.43
CA LEU A 71 -30.49 -9.79 42.04
C LEU A 71 -30.95 -11.23 41.75
N LEU A 72 -30.23 -12.22 42.28
CA LEU A 72 -30.58 -13.64 42.14
C LEU A 72 -31.92 -13.97 42.82
N LYS A 73 -32.21 -13.40 43.99
CA LYS A 73 -33.51 -13.57 44.69
C LYS A 73 -34.66 -13.00 43.87
N ARG A 74 -34.50 -11.78 43.33
CA ARG A 74 -35.53 -11.12 42.49
C ARG A 74 -35.85 -11.95 41.23
N ARG A 75 -34.85 -12.56 40.59
CA ARG A 75 -35.01 -13.41 39.38
C ARG A 75 -35.94 -14.61 39.59
N VAL A 76 -35.90 -15.25 40.76
CA VAL A 76 -36.72 -16.45 41.08
C VAL A 76 -38.21 -16.09 41.13
N ILE A 77 -38.56 -14.91 41.64
CA ILE A 77 -39.95 -14.45 41.76
C ILE A 77 -40.57 -14.28 40.36
N TYR A 78 -39.92 -13.54 39.46
CA TYR A 78 -40.45 -13.29 38.10
C TYR A 78 -40.74 -14.58 37.32
N LYS A 79 -39.85 -15.57 37.38
CA LYS A 79 -40.03 -16.88 36.70
C LYS A 79 -41.29 -17.63 37.16
N ARG A 80 -41.75 -17.41 38.41
CA ARG A 80 -43.00 -17.98 38.95
C ARG A 80 -44.27 -17.28 38.41
N HIS A 81 -44.19 -16.01 38.04
CA HIS A 81 -45.29 -15.29 37.40
C HIS A 81 -45.41 -15.66 35.91
N GLU A 82 -44.27 -15.70 35.19
CA GLU A 82 -44.16 -16.09 33.79
C GLU A 82 -44.74 -17.50 33.52
N THR A 83 -44.38 -18.48 34.34
CA THR A 83 -44.92 -19.84 34.22
C THR A 83 -46.42 -19.94 34.52
N LYS A 84 -46.96 -19.04 35.36
CA LYS A 84 -48.41 -18.96 35.64
C LYS A 84 -49.18 -18.33 34.47
N THR A 85 -48.69 -17.27 33.85
CA THR A 85 -49.36 -16.63 32.71
C THR A 85 -49.32 -17.50 31.46
N HIS A 86 -48.19 -18.16 31.17
CA HIS A 86 -48.08 -19.10 30.04
C HIS A 86 -49.09 -20.25 30.14
N ARG A 87 -49.25 -20.85 31.33
CA ARG A 87 -50.25 -21.92 31.55
C ARG A 87 -51.69 -21.45 31.36
N ALA A 88 -51.99 -20.18 31.65
CA ALA A 88 -53.32 -19.61 31.41
C ALA A 88 -53.60 -19.41 29.90
N HIS A 89 -52.60 -18.97 29.12
CA HIS A 89 -52.73 -18.80 27.66
C HIS A 89 -53.12 -20.10 26.95
N LEU A 90 -52.39 -21.19 27.24
CA LEU A 90 -52.61 -22.52 26.63
C LEU A 90 -54.03 -23.05 26.88
N LEU A 91 -54.64 -22.72 28.03
CA LEU A 91 -56.02 -23.11 28.34
C LEU A 91 -57.07 -22.32 27.53
N VAL A 92 -56.79 -21.06 27.19
CA VAL A 92 -57.64 -20.25 26.31
C VAL A 92 -57.56 -20.75 24.87
N GLU A 93 -56.36 -21.04 24.38
CA GLU A 93 -56.15 -21.60 23.04
C GLU A 93 -56.80 -22.98 22.88
N ASN A 94 -56.68 -23.87 23.87
CA ASN A 94 -57.34 -25.18 23.85
C ASN A 94 -58.87 -25.05 23.73
N LYS A 95 -59.47 -24.07 24.42
CA LYS A 95 -60.90 -23.72 24.31
C LYS A 95 -61.27 -23.03 22.99
N ARG A 96 -60.31 -22.46 22.25
CA ARG A 96 -60.52 -21.89 20.92
C ARG A 96 -60.49 -22.99 19.86
N VAL A 97 -59.42 -23.78 19.80
CA VAL A 97 -59.23 -24.87 18.82
C VAL A 97 -60.41 -25.86 18.86
N LYS A 98 -60.90 -26.22 20.05
CA LYS A 98 -62.08 -27.09 20.20
C LYS A 98 -63.36 -26.54 19.55
N ARG A 99 -63.55 -25.22 19.50
CA ARG A 99 -64.68 -24.58 18.79
C ARG A 99 -64.46 -24.59 17.28
N GLU A 100 -63.26 -24.25 16.82
CA GLU A 100 -62.90 -24.28 15.40
C GLU A 100 -63.06 -25.71 14.80
N CYS A 101 -62.73 -26.75 15.55
CA CYS A 101 -62.99 -28.15 15.16
C CYS A 101 -64.49 -28.49 15.08
N ALA A 102 -65.34 -27.95 15.96
CA ALA A 102 -66.78 -28.18 15.95
C ALA A 102 -67.45 -27.49 14.74
N ASP A 103 -67.11 -26.22 14.50
CA ASP A 103 -67.55 -25.48 13.31
C ASP A 103 -67.08 -26.15 12.01
N GLY A 104 -65.86 -26.71 12.02
CA GLY A 104 -65.33 -27.51 10.91
C GLY A 104 -66.20 -28.74 10.61
N ARG A 105 -66.59 -29.50 11.64
CA ARG A 105 -67.52 -30.65 11.48
C ARG A 105 -68.88 -30.23 10.92
N LEU A 106 -69.46 -29.14 11.43
CA LEU A 106 -70.76 -28.63 10.94
C LEU A 106 -70.69 -28.17 9.47
N LYS A 107 -69.58 -27.55 9.05
CA LYS A 107 -69.34 -27.16 7.65
C LYS A 107 -69.17 -28.38 6.74
N LEU A 108 -68.43 -29.39 7.18
CA LEU A 108 -68.27 -30.66 6.44
C LEU A 108 -69.60 -31.40 6.27
N GLN A 109 -70.42 -31.48 7.32
CA GLN A 109 -71.73 -32.13 7.26
C GLN A 109 -72.65 -31.48 6.21
N LYS A 110 -72.73 -30.14 6.19
CA LYS A 110 -73.50 -29.37 5.18
C LYS A 110 -72.97 -29.52 3.75
N ILE A 111 -71.68 -29.80 3.59
CA ILE A 111 -71.05 -30.10 2.29
C ILE A 111 -71.47 -31.48 1.78
N THR A 112 -71.53 -32.49 2.64
CA THR A 112 -71.76 -33.89 2.24
C THR A 112 -73.20 -34.17 1.78
N THR A 113 -74.19 -33.41 2.25
CA THR A 113 -75.61 -33.62 1.93
C THR A 113 -76.15 -32.79 0.75
N GLY A 114 -75.35 -31.92 0.16
CA GLY A 114 -75.81 -30.96 -0.86
C GLY A 114 -75.71 -31.48 -2.30
N ASN A 115 -76.77 -31.30 -3.10
CA ASN A 115 -76.85 -31.71 -4.52
C ASN A 115 -75.96 -30.86 -5.49
N ASN A 116 -74.93 -30.21 -4.94
CA ASN A 116 -74.06 -29.23 -5.61
C ASN A 116 -73.27 -29.84 -6.78
N ALA A 117 -72.87 -31.11 -6.67
CA ALA A 117 -71.98 -31.77 -7.62
C ALA A 117 -72.53 -31.81 -9.06
N HIS A 118 -73.85 -31.98 -9.23
CA HIS A 118 -74.48 -31.96 -10.55
C HIS A 118 -74.52 -30.56 -11.16
N GLN A 119 -74.83 -29.54 -10.36
CA GLN A 119 -74.91 -28.16 -10.85
C GLN A 119 -73.51 -27.61 -11.19
N ILE A 120 -72.49 -27.90 -10.38
CA ILE A 120 -71.09 -27.52 -10.64
C ILE A 120 -70.55 -28.22 -11.90
N ARG A 121 -70.93 -29.49 -12.14
CA ARG A 121 -70.60 -30.20 -13.38
C ARG A 121 -71.16 -29.46 -14.61
N ASN A 122 -72.37 -28.92 -14.52
CA ASN A 122 -72.99 -28.16 -15.61
C ASN A 122 -72.37 -26.76 -15.79
N PHE A 123 -72.14 -26.01 -14.70
CA PHE A 123 -71.53 -24.68 -14.79
C PHE A 123 -70.07 -24.68 -15.29
N LEU A 124 -69.33 -25.78 -15.09
CA LEU A 124 -67.92 -25.88 -15.47
C LEU A 124 -67.66 -26.85 -16.64
N ILE A 125 -68.65 -27.10 -17.52
CA ILE A 125 -68.58 -28.05 -18.66
C ILE A 125 -67.24 -28.01 -19.43
N MET A 126 -66.73 -26.81 -19.73
CA MET A 126 -65.52 -26.63 -20.54
C MET A 126 -64.19 -26.81 -19.76
N ARG A 127 -64.22 -26.93 -18.42
CA ARG A 127 -63.01 -27.06 -17.58
C ARG A 127 -63.12 -28.22 -16.58
N ARG A 128 -62.78 -29.42 -17.07
CA ARG A 128 -62.80 -30.70 -16.32
C ARG A 128 -61.88 -30.72 -15.09
N ASP A 129 -60.80 -29.94 -15.12
CA ASP A 129 -59.90 -29.71 -13.99
C ASP A 129 -60.63 -28.96 -12.85
N MET A 130 -61.31 -27.87 -13.18
CA MET A 130 -62.08 -27.07 -12.23
C MET A 130 -63.33 -27.81 -11.74
N GLN A 131 -64.00 -28.60 -12.60
CA GLN A 131 -65.09 -29.51 -12.20
C GLN A 131 -64.65 -30.44 -11.06
N ARG A 132 -63.50 -31.11 -11.21
CA ARG A 132 -62.97 -32.05 -10.21
C ARG A 132 -62.60 -31.33 -8.91
N LEU A 133 -61.97 -30.16 -9.02
CA LEU A 133 -61.50 -29.39 -7.85
C LEU A 133 -62.67 -28.88 -6.99
N TYR A 134 -63.76 -28.43 -7.61
CA TYR A 134 -64.89 -27.83 -6.90
C TYR A 134 -66.10 -28.76 -6.71
N GLN A 135 -66.03 -30.03 -7.13
CA GLN A 135 -67.17 -30.98 -7.13
C GLN A 135 -67.91 -31.10 -5.77
N ARG A 136 -67.22 -30.87 -4.65
CA ARG A 136 -67.76 -30.96 -3.28
C ARG A 136 -67.96 -29.59 -2.61
N MET A 137 -67.82 -28.48 -3.33
CA MET A 137 -67.97 -27.13 -2.78
C MET A 137 -69.43 -26.64 -2.93
N PRO A 138 -69.95 -25.77 -2.02
CA PRO A 138 -71.20 -25.05 -2.27
C PRO A 138 -71.05 -24.04 -3.42
N ILE A 139 -72.01 -24.01 -4.35
CA ILE A 139 -71.90 -23.29 -5.63
C ILE A 139 -71.55 -21.80 -5.45
N HIS A 140 -72.17 -21.13 -4.48
CA HIS A 140 -71.94 -19.71 -4.20
C HIS A 140 -70.48 -19.41 -3.81
N LEU A 141 -69.75 -20.36 -3.21
CA LEU A 141 -68.34 -20.20 -2.87
C LEU A 141 -67.39 -20.51 -4.04
N VAL A 142 -67.86 -21.14 -5.13
CA VAL A 142 -67.00 -21.54 -6.25
C VAL A 142 -66.48 -20.32 -7.01
N ALA A 143 -67.33 -19.31 -7.24
CA ALA A 143 -66.91 -18.05 -7.86
C ALA A 143 -65.82 -17.34 -7.03
N ASP A 144 -66.05 -17.21 -5.72
CA ASP A 144 -65.09 -16.58 -4.80
C ASP A 144 -63.77 -17.36 -4.72
N ASN A 145 -63.81 -18.70 -4.69
CA ASN A 145 -62.59 -19.51 -4.67
C ASN A 145 -61.82 -19.42 -6.00
N ILE A 146 -62.51 -19.33 -7.14
CA ILE A 146 -61.87 -19.08 -8.45
C ILE A 146 -61.23 -17.69 -8.46
N ASN A 147 -61.90 -16.66 -7.95
CA ASN A 147 -61.39 -15.30 -7.86
C ASN A 147 -60.18 -15.21 -6.93
N GLN A 148 -60.26 -15.79 -5.72
CA GLN A 148 -59.15 -15.87 -4.76
C GLN A 148 -57.95 -16.64 -5.33
N ARG A 149 -58.17 -17.82 -5.95
CA ARG A 149 -57.09 -18.58 -6.60
C ARG A 149 -56.45 -17.80 -7.74
N THR A 150 -57.24 -17.11 -8.56
CA THR A 150 -56.73 -16.26 -9.65
C THR A 150 -55.93 -15.07 -9.11
N PHE A 151 -56.40 -14.44 -8.02
CA PHE A 151 -55.67 -13.37 -7.34
C PHE A 151 -54.35 -13.85 -6.73
N VAL A 152 -54.32 -15.03 -6.09
CA VAL A 152 -53.08 -15.65 -5.58
C VAL A 152 -52.09 -15.95 -6.71
N MET A 153 -52.56 -16.52 -7.82
CA MET A 153 -51.70 -16.80 -8.99
C MET A 153 -51.15 -15.51 -9.62
N ARG A 154 -51.94 -14.43 -9.70
CA ARG A 154 -51.45 -13.10 -10.12
C ARG A 154 -50.42 -12.56 -9.13
N LYS A 155 -50.73 -12.53 -7.83
CA LYS A 155 -49.82 -12.06 -6.78
C LYS A 155 -48.47 -12.79 -6.79
N GLU A 156 -48.45 -14.10 -6.97
CA GLU A 156 -47.19 -14.85 -7.07
C GLU A 156 -46.45 -14.60 -8.39
N ARG A 157 -47.15 -14.40 -9.53
CA ARG A 157 -46.53 -13.92 -10.78
C ARG A 157 -45.87 -12.56 -10.57
N ASP A 158 -46.61 -11.60 -10.00
CA ASP A 158 -46.15 -10.22 -9.80
C ASP A 158 -44.99 -10.16 -8.80
N ARG A 159 -44.98 -11.05 -7.79
CA ARG A 159 -43.86 -11.29 -6.87
C ARG A 159 -42.63 -11.88 -7.57
N LEU A 160 -42.81 -12.83 -8.47
CA LEU A 160 -41.73 -13.40 -9.28
C LEU A 160 -41.15 -12.38 -10.25
N GLU A 161 -42.00 -11.55 -10.87
CA GLU A 161 -41.61 -10.44 -11.73
C GLU A 161 -40.82 -9.37 -10.96
N ALA A 162 -41.29 -8.96 -9.78
CA ALA A 162 -40.55 -8.08 -8.88
C ALA A 162 -39.19 -8.68 -8.45
N ARG A 163 -39.13 -9.98 -8.13
CA ARG A 163 -37.88 -10.68 -7.82
C ARG A 163 -36.93 -10.72 -9.01
N LEU A 164 -37.45 -10.93 -10.22
CA LEU A 164 -36.68 -10.93 -11.46
C LEU A 164 -36.11 -9.53 -11.78
N LEU A 165 -36.90 -8.47 -11.57
CA LEU A 165 -36.45 -7.08 -11.69
C LEU A 165 -35.35 -6.74 -10.68
N GLN A 166 -35.51 -7.16 -9.41
CA GLN A 166 -34.46 -7.04 -8.39
C GLN A 166 -33.18 -7.79 -8.79
N LEU A 167 -33.30 -8.99 -9.36
CA LEU A 167 -32.15 -9.78 -9.79
C LEU A 167 -31.44 -9.14 -11.00
N LYS A 168 -32.18 -8.63 -11.98
CA LYS A 168 -31.64 -7.84 -13.10
C LYS A 168 -30.94 -6.57 -12.63
N HIS A 169 -31.49 -5.88 -11.62
CA HIS A 169 -30.86 -4.70 -11.04
C HIS A 169 -29.53 -5.06 -10.34
N LYS A 170 -29.52 -6.11 -9.50
CA LYS A 170 -28.30 -6.62 -8.84
C LYS A 170 -27.23 -7.06 -9.84
N TYR A 171 -27.62 -7.73 -10.92
CA TYR A 171 -26.70 -8.08 -12.01
C TYR A 171 -26.11 -6.83 -12.67
N LYS A 172 -26.93 -5.81 -12.94
CA LYS A 172 -26.45 -4.53 -13.50
C LYS A 172 -25.52 -3.78 -12.55
N THR A 173 -25.75 -3.79 -11.23
CA THR A 173 -24.82 -3.16 -10.28
C THR A 173 -23.49 -3.91 -10.24
N LEU A 174 -23.51 -5.24 -10.11
CA LEU A 174 -22.30 -6.08 -10.12
C LEU A 174 -21.48 -5.90 -11.42
N LEU A 175 -22.15 -5.80 -12.58
CA LEU A 175 -21.48 -5.52 -13.86
C LEU A 175 -20.82 -4.13 -13.90
N MET A 176 -21.44 -3.12 -13.29
CA MET A 176 -20.87 -1.78 -13.14
C MET A 176 -19.72 -1.73 -12.10
N ASP A 177 -19.73 -2.61 -11.10
CA ASP A 177 -18.65 -2.71 -10.12
C ASP A 177 -17.46 -3.51 -10.66
N ARG A 178 -17.71 -4.58 -11.44
CA ARG A 178 -16.69 -5.29 -12.26
C ARG A 178 -16.01 -4.33 -13.24
N SER A 179 -16.76 -3.46 -13.92
CA SER A 179 -16.16 -2.49 -14.85
C SER A 179 -15.38 -1.37 -14.16
N LYS A 180 -15.79 -0.91 -12.97
CA LYS A 180 -14.95 -0.03 -12.12
C LYS A 180 -13.65 -0.72 -11.74
N ALA A 181 -13.69 -1.96 -11.24
CA ALA A 181 -12.50 -2.71 -10.83
C ALA A 181 -11.52 -2.91 -12.01
N LEU A 182 -12.03 -3.30 -13.19
CA LEU A 182 -11.23 -3.43 -14.41
C LEU A 182 -10.64 -2.09 -14.86
N ASN A 183 -11.37 -0.97 -14.74
CA ASN A 183 -10.84 0.35 -15.06
C ASN A 183 -9.75 0.79 -14.08
N LEU A 184 -9.93 0.57 -12.76
CA LEU A 184 -8.89 0.84 -11.77
C LEU A 184 -7.61 0.06 -12.13
N ILE A 185 -7.69 -1.26 -12.27
CA ILE A 185 -6.55 -2.12 -12.65
C ILE A 185 -5.90 -1.65 -13.97
N LYS A 186 -6.69 -1.25 -14.97
CA LYS A 186 -6.18 -0.83 -16.29
C LYS A 186 -5.45 0.51 -16.26
N TYR A 187 -5.93 1.47 -15.47
CA TYR A 187 -5.37 2.84 -15.40
C TYR A 187 -4.40 3.05 -14.22
N GLU A 188 -4.27 2.08 -13.32
CA GLU A 188 -3.29 2.06 -12.22
C GLU A 188 -1.94 1.40 -12.64
N ASN A 189 -1.88 0.85 -13.86
CA ASN A 189 -0.63 0.44 -14.50
C ASN A 189 0.25 1.66 -14.81
N VAL A 190 1.11 1.97 -13.85
CA VAL A 190 2.24 2.91 -13.95
C VAL A 190 3.00 2.70 -15.26
N LEU A 191 3.13 3.76 -16.06
CA LEU A 191 3.93 3.76 -17.30
C LEU A 191 5.34 3.24 -17.03
N GLU A 192 5.92 2.46 -17.94
CA GLU A 192 7.30 1.95 -17.78
C GLU A 192 8.32 3.09 -17.58
N GLU A 193 8.06 4.24 -18.20
CA GLU A 193 8.77 5.51 -18.01
C GLU A 193 8.80 5.99 -16.55
N GLU A 194 7.69 5.82 -15.82
CA GLU A 194 7.64 6.14 -14.38
C GLU A 194 8.45 5.14 -13.54
N ILE A 195 8.46 3.85 -13.90
CA ILE A 195 9.28 2.84 -13.22
C ILE A 195 10.78 3.16 -13.41
N GLN A 196 11.16 3.52 -14.64
CA GLN A 196 12.52 3.98 -14.96
C GLN A 196 12.85 5.29 -14.23
N SER A 197 11.92 6.25 -14.16
CA SER A 197 12.06 7.50 -13.41
C SER A 197 12.28 7.25 -11.91
N ARG A 198 11.47 6.38 -11.27
CA ARG A 198 11.64 5.97 -9.86
C ARG A 198 13.00 5.32 -9.62
N MET A 199 13.49 4.49 -10.56
CA MET A 199 14.85 3.93 -10.51
C MET A 199 15.97 4.98 -10.63
N LEU A 200 15.81 5.99 -11.49
CA LEU A 200 16.76 7.10 -11.62
C LEU A 200 16.76 8.00 -10.37
N LEU A 201 15.58 8.32 -9.83
CA LEU A 201 15.43 9.07 -8.57
C LEU A 201 16.10 8.31 -7.40
N LYS A 202 15.93 6.98 -7.30
CA LYS A 202 16.62 6.17 -6.28
C LYS A 202 18.14 6.19 -6.44
N LYS A 203 18.68 6.21 -7.68
CA LYS A 203 20.11 6.40 -7.94
C LYS A 203 20.60 7.79 -7.51
N ILE A 204 19.82 8.85 -7.77
CA ILE A 204 20.10 10.24 -7.35
C ILE A 204 20.07 10.37 -5.82
N GLY A 205 19.06 9.81 -5.15
CA GLY A 205 18.95 9.76 -3.68
C GLY A 205 20.16 9.07 -3.05
N ASN A 206 20.53 7.89 -3.54
CA ASN A 206 21.75 7.18 -3.11
C ASN A 206 23.03 8.02 -3.31
N SER A 207 23.12 8.80 -4.40
CA SER A 207 24.24 9.72 -4.63
C SER A 207 24.26 10.87 -3.63
N ASN A 208 23.10 11.47 -3.31
CA ASN A 208 22.97 12.49 -2.28
C ASN A 208 23.31 11.97 -0.87
N VAL A 209 22.95 10.73 -0.53
CA VAL A 209 23.34 10.09 0.73
C VAL A 209 24.88 9.95 0.80
N ARG A 210 25.53 9.49 -0.27
CA ARG A 210 27.01 9.44 -0.35
C ARG A 210 27.64 10.83 -0.21
N MET A 211 27.09 11.84 -0.90
CA MET A 211 27.57 13.24 -0.80
C MET A 211 27.43 13.80 0.62
N ASN A 212 26.32 13.52 1.30
CA ASN A 212 26.12 13.92 2.70
C ASN A 212 27.02 13.15 3.67
N ALA A 213 27.31 11.87 3.42
CA ALA A 213 28.30 11.11 4.19
C ALA A 213 29.71 11.69 4.01
N ILE A 214 30.14 11.96 2.78
CA ILE A 214 31.44 12.61 2.48
C ILE A 214 31.52 14.00 3.11
N ARG A 215 30.45 14.80 3.06
CA ARG A 215 30.37 16.11 3.74
C ARG A 215 30.51 15.95 5.26
N THR A 216 29.84 14.96 5.84
CA THR A 216 29.94 14.65 7.27
C THR A 216 31.36 14.26 7.65
N ILE A 217 31.99 13.34 6.91
CA ILE A 217 33.39 12.91 7.08
C ILE A 217 34.35 14.11 7.01
N ASN A 218 34.17 15.01 6.04
CA ASN A 218 34.95 16.23 5.93
C ASN A 218 34.72 17.20 7.10
N THR A 219 33.52 17.23 7.71
CA THR A 219 33.30 18.01 8.95
C THR A 219 33.87 17.33 10.19
N THR A 220 33.90 15.99 10.27
CA THR A 220 34.57 15.29 11.39
C THR A 220 36.08 15.43 11.30
N TYR A 221 36.70 15.33 10.12
CA TYR A 221 38.13 15.64 9.96
C TYR A 221 38.47 17.09 10.32
N LYS A 222 37.62 18.06 9.96
CA LYS A 222 37.80 19.46 10.41
C LYS A 222 37.70 19.60 11.93
N LYS A 223 36.77 18.90 12.58
CA LYS A 223 36.67 18.85 14.06
C LYS A 223 37.87 18.15 14.70
N MET A 224 38.32 17.01 14.17
CA MET A 224 39.51 16.30 14.65
C MET A 224 40.75 17.19 14.57
N ARG A 225 40.96 17.89 13.44
CA ARG A 225 42.04 18.88 13.32
C ARG A 225 41.90 20.02 14.34
N GLN A 226 40.68 20.50 14.59
CA GLN A 226 40.45 21.54 15.61
C GLN A 226 40.74 21.03 17.03
N VAL A 227 40.39 19.78 17.35
CA VAL A 227 40.70 19.16 18.65
C VAL A 227 42.21 18.98 18.79
N LEU A 228 42.92 18.47 17.78
CA LEU A 228 44.38 18.35 17.82
C LEU A 228 45.09 19.71 18.02
N LEU A 229 44.58 20.79 17.42
CA LEU A 229 45.05 22.17 17.65
C LEU A 229 44.66 22.74 19.02
N GLN A 230 43.72 22.10 19.74
CA GLN A 230 43.39 22.42 21.14
C GLN A 230 44.21 21.55 22.10
N ASP A 231 44.52 20.31 21.74
CA ASP A 231 45.42 19.41 22.46
C ASP A 231 46.85 19.96 22.46
N GLU A 232 47.30 20.58 21.36
CA GLU A 232 48.53 21.40 21.31
C GLU A 232 48.57 22.46 22.42
N ILE A 233 47.45 23.14 22.69
CA ILE A 233 47.29 24.14 23.76
C ILE A 233 47.21 23.49 25.17
N PHE A 234 46.94 22.19 25.27
CA PHE A 234 47.03 21.43 26.53
C PHE A 234 48.42 20.84 26.77
N TYR A 235 49.15 20.44 25.73
CA TYR A 235 50.53 19.96 25.84
C TYR A 235 51.52 21.09 26.10
N GLU A 236 51.35 22.27 25.49
CA GLU A 236 52.26 23.41 25.67
C GLU A 236 52.44 23.84 27.15
N PRO A 237 51.39 23.96 28.00
CA PRO A 237 51.54 24.17 29.44
C PRO A 237 52.21 23.01 30.19
N ILE A 238 52.05 21.76 29.73
CA ILE A 238 52.69 20.59 30.34
C ILE A 238 54.20 20.62 30.01
N LEU A 239 54.56 20.84 28.75
CA LEU A 239 55.94 20.98 28.30
C LEU A 239 56.62 22.15 29.01
N ARG A 240 56.00 23.34 29.06
CA ARG A 240 56.54 24.48 29.83
C ARG A 240 56.64 24.22 31.33
N SER A 241 55.79 23.38 31.91
CA SER A 241 55.93 22.98 33.32
C SER A 241 57.10 22.02 33.49
N LEU A 242 57.32 21.09 32.55
CA LEU A 242 58.46 20.17 32.56
C LEU A 242 59.78 20.90 32.29
N ASP A 243 59.82 21.86 31.37
CA ASP A 243 60.97 22.75 31.16
C ASP A 243 61.28 23.55 32.44
N GLY A 244 60.24 24.07 33.12
CA GLY A 244 60.37 24.71 34.43
C GLY A 244 60.90 23.76 35.52
N ASP A 245 60.38 22.53 35.58
CA ASP A 245 60.87 21.50 36.51
C ASP A 245 62.31 21.07 36.18
N ILE A 246 62.72 21.10 34.91
CA ILE A 246 64.09 20.86 34.45
C ILE A 246 65.01 22.05 34.79
N GLU A 247 64.57 23.29 34.61
CA GLU A 247 65.30 24.48 35.06
C GLU A 247 65.49 24.48 36.58
N ASP A 248 64.44 24.17 37.35
CA ASP A 248 64.52 24.04 38.80
C ASP A 248 65.46 22.90 39.21
N GLN A 249 65.41 21.74 38.55
CA GLN A 249 66.39 20.66 38.76
C GLN A 249 67.83 21.09 38.44
N GLN A 250 68.06 21.78 37.32
CA GLN A 250 69.37 22.35 37.01
C GLN A 250 69.82 23.36 38.07
N ASN A 251 68.92 24.18 38.59
CA ASN A 251 69.21 25.18 39.60
C ASN A 251 69.48 24.54 40.97
N PHE A 252 68.78 23.46 41.33
CA PHE A 252 69.12 22.59 42.46
C PHE A 252 70.52 21.99 42.30
N ILE A 253 70.86 21.43 41.13
CA ILE A 253 72.20 20.87 40.86
C ILE A 253 73.28 21.95 40.96
N LYS A 254 73.08 23.14 40.36
CA LYS A 254 73.99 24.29 40.48
C LYS A 254 74.17 24.74 41.93
N HIS A 255 73.09 24.76 42.72
CA HIS A 255 73.11 25.09 44.15
C HIS A 255 73.87 24.05 44.99
N ILE A 256 73.65 22.76 44.73
CA ILE A 256 74.38 21.66 45.37
C ILE A 256 75.88 21.72 45.03
N LEU A 257 76.24 22.03 43.78
CA LEU A 257 77.64 22.21 43.37
C LEU A 257 78.28 23.46 43.98
N TYR A 258 77.56 24.59 44.04
CA TYR A 258 78.02 25.83 44.67
C TYR A 258 78.28 25.67 46.17
N LEU A 259 77.47 24.88 46.89
CA LEU A 259 77.73 24.55 48.30
C LEU A 259 78.81 23.45 48.46
N GLY A 260 78.81 22.45 47.58
CA GLY A 260 79.71 21.30 47.64
C GLY A 260 81.16 21.64 47.31
N MET A 261 81.42 22.50 46.32
CA MET A 261 82.79 22.82 45.89
C MET A 261 83.63 23.54 46.96
N PRO A 262 83.12 24.58 47.67
CA PRO A 262 83.80 25.16 48.83
C PRO A 262 83.95 24.18 49.99
N ALA A 263 82.97 23.30 50.23
CA ALA A 263 83.07 22.28 51.27
C ALA A 263 84.18 21.25 50.96
N ILE A 264 84.28 20.80 49.70
CA ILE A 264 85.35 19.90 49.23
C ILE A 264 86.71 20.61 49.22
N ALA A 265 86.77 21.89 48.83
CA ALA A 265 88.00 22.68 48.89
C ALA A 265 88.46 22.86 50.34
N LYS A 266 87.56 23.24 51.25
CA LYS A 266 87.84 23.37 52.69
C LYS A 266 88.22 22.02 53.30
N PHE A 267 87.60 20.91 52.91
CA PHE A 267 88.01 19.56 53.33
C PHE A 267 89.43 19.21 52.84
N LYS A 268 89.77 19.52 51.58
CA LYS A 268 91.14 19.34 51.05
C LYS A 268 92.17 20.22 51.77
N VAL A 269 91.81 21.46 52.12
CA VAL A 269 92.65 22.36 52.93
C VAL A 269 92.80 21.82 54.34
N LEU A 270 91.72 21.52 55.06
CA LEU A 270 91.75 20.96 56.41
C LEU A 270 92.50 19.63 56.47
N ASN A 271 92.40 18.76 55.47
CA ASN A 271 93.16 17.51 55.41
C ASN A 271 94.66 17.78 55.20
N ARG A 272 95.03 18.72 54.31
CA ARG A 272 96.42 19.20 54.17
C ARG A 272 96.93 19.89 55.43
N GLU A 273 96.08 20.65 56.13
CA GLU A 273 96.40 21.28 57.42
C GLU A 273 96.56 20.25 58.53
N LEU A 274 95.76 19.18 58.55
CA LEU A 274 95.86 18.09 59.52
C LEU A 274 97.15 17.28 59.29
N LEU A 275 97.50 16.99 58.03
CA LEU A 275 98.80 16.42 57.67
C LEU A 275 99.96 17.36 58.01
N GLN A 276 99.84 18.65 57.72
CA GLN A 276 100.83 19.64 58.14
C GLN A 276 100.88 19.84 59.65
N LEU A 277 99.78 19.63 60.38
CA LEU A 277 99.72 19.75 61.84
C LEU A 277 100.19 18.47 62.52
N SER A 278 100.10 17.30 61.90
CA SER A 278 100.80 16.10 62.41
C SER A 278 102.31 16.21 62.17
N GLU A 279 102.73 16.69 60.99
CA GLU A 279 104.13 17.04 60.74
C GLU A 279 104.64 18.16 61.64
N LYS A 280 103.89 19.25 61.80
CA LYS A 280 104.24 20.38 62.68
C LYS A 280 104.08 20.02 64.15
N ALA A 281 103.22 19.09 64.56
CA ALA A 281 103.22 18.55 65.92
C ALA A 281 104.49 17.74 66.15
N ARG A 282 104.88 16.85 65.23
CA ARG A 282 106.13 16.09 65.32
C ARG A 282 107.35 17.02 65.35
N LYS A 283 107.41 17.98 64.41
CA LYS A 283 108.47 18.99 64.28
C LYS A 283 108.45 20.04 65.39
N SER A 284 107.30 20.34 66.02
CA SER A 284 107.17 21.29 67.15
C SER A 284 107.27 20.61 68.51
N GLN A 285 107.08 19.30 68.61
CA GLN A 285 107.58 18.52 69.73
C GLN A 285 109.11 18.54 69.68
N GLN A 286 109.70 18.26 68.52
CA GLN A 286 111.14 18.40 68.26
C GLN A 286 111.67 19.85 68.39
N SER A 287 110.87 20.88 68.04
CA SER A 287 111.33 22.27 68.06
C SER A 287 110.86 23.11 69.24
N LYS A 288 109.89 22.68 70.07
CA LYS A 288 109.72 23.25 71.43
C LYS A 288 110.88 22.83 72.32
N ILE A 289 111.42 21.64 72.11
CA ILE A 289 112.73 21.20 72.65
C ILE A 289 113.89 22.12 72.18
N GLN A 290 113.74 22.87 71.09
CA GLN A 290 114.77 23.78 70.53
C GLN A 290 114.47 25.28 70.73
N ILE A 291 113.20 25.67 70.89
CA ILE A 291 112.73 27.07 71.00
C ILE A 291 112.45 27.47 72.46
N LEU A 292 112.35 26.50 73.37
CA LEU A 292 112.73 26.73 74.78
C LEU A 292 114.13 27.37 74.90
N ASN A 293 114.98 27.19 73.88
CA ASN A 293 116.37 27.64 73.86
C ASN A 293 116.59 28.95 73.05
N SER A 294 115.57 29.57 72.39
CA SER A 294 115.85 30.57 71.32
C SER A 294 114.83 31.72 70.97
N LEU A 295 114.30 32.44 71.97
CA LEU A 295 114.07 33.94 71.92
C LEU A 295 112.89 34.57 71.06
N LYS A 296 112.90 35.89 70.70
CA LYS A 296 111.68 36.81 70.65
C LYS A 296 111.54 37.95 69.52
N LYS A 297 110.38 38.02 68.76
CA LYS A 297 109.48 39.19 68.25
C LYS A 297 109.65 40.11 66.92
N PRO A 298 108.54 40.80 66.34
CA PRO A 298 108.29 41.37 64.91
C PRO A 298 107.35 42.71 64.63
N VAL A 299 106.74 43.12 63.40
CA VAL A 299 105.47 44.00 62.95
C VAL A 299 105.33 44.43 61.37
N VAL A 300 104.48 45.26 60.58
CA VAL A 300 103.31 46.33 60.54
C VAL A 300 102.53 46.62 59.09
N ILE A 301 101.56 47.62 58.82
CA ILE A 301 100.47 47.79 57.66
C ILE A 301 99.97 49.27 57.09
N GLY A 302 99.07 49.53 56.02
CA GLY A 302 98.55 50.88 55.36
C GLY A 302 97.18 51.10 54.46
N PRO A 303 96.83 52.28 53.73
CA PRO A 303 95.50 52.85 53.09
C PRO A 303 95.36 53.22 51.51
N PRO A 304 94.47 54.04 50.72
CA PRO A 304 93.42 55.20 50.82
C PRO A 304 92.04 55.42 49.90
N GLN A 305 91.79 56.41 48.92
CA GLN A 305 90.45 57.12 48.42
C GLN A 305 90.15 57.42 46.83
N ILE A 306 89.22 58.21 46.09
CA ILE A 306 88.11 59.34 46.11
C ILE A 306 87.15 59.58 44.76
N VAL A 307 86.15 60.58 44.55
CA VAL A 307 85.03 60.73 43.42
C VAL A 307 84.37 62.18 42.95
N VAL A 308 83.52 62.41 41.82
CA VAL A 308 82.84 63.72 41.21
C VAL A 308 81.66 63.57 40.05
N ARG A 309 80.77 64.40 39.30
CA ARG A 309 79.89 65.73 39.16
C ARG A 309 78.84 65.89 37.89
N GLU A 310 77.91 66.94 37.66
CA GLU A 310 76.79 67.12 36.53
C GLU A 310 76.09 68.57 36.12
N ILE A 311 75.16 68.80 35.07
CA ILE A 311 74.44 70.13 34.53
C ILE A 311 73.07 70.15 33.58
N GLN A 312 72.38 71.32 33.15
CA GLN A 312 70.99 71.56 32.41
C GLN A 312 70.73 72.97 31.59
N THR A 313 69.66 73.60 30.88
CA THR A 313 68.24 73.58 30.15
C THR A 313 67.79 75.00 29.43
N ASN A 314 66.68 75.56 28.73
CA ASN A 314 65.35 75.34 27.90
C ASN A 314 64.58 76.68 27.22
N ASN A 315 63.52 76.71 26.28
CA ASN A 315 62.74 77.95 25.67
C ASN A 315 61.34 77.90 24.76
N PRO A 316 60.50 78.99 24.41
CA PRO A 316 59.14 79.04 23.64
C PRO A 316 58.74 80.22 22.59
N LYS A 317 57.44 80.49 22.11
CA LYS A 317 56.71 81.73 21.47
C LYS A 317 55.61 81.43 20.31
N ARG A 318 54.64 82.20 19.65
CA ARG A 318 53.63 83.38 19.75
C ARG A 318 52.50 83.45 18.57
N TYR A 319 51.59 84.49 18.35
CA TYR A 319 50.30 84.51 17.48
C TYR A 319 49.70 85.87 16.82
N LEU A 320 48.62 85.88 15.92
CA LEU A 320 47.76 87.05 15.35
C LEU A 320 46.33 86.66 14.73
N ARG A 321 45.38 87.58 14.31
CA ARG A 321 43.89 87.28 14.13
C ARG A 321 43.00 87.97 13.02
N LEU A 322 41.85 87.32 12.66
CA LEU A 322 40.60 87.81 11.98
C LEU A 322 39.37 87.55 12.90
N THR A 323 38.16 88.07 12.62
CA THR A 323 36.95 87.76 13.43
C THR A 323 36.30 86.42 13.07
N GLU A 324 36.42 85.45 13.99
CA GLU A 324 36.02 84.05 13.81
C GLU A 324 34.54 83.84 13.43
N SER A 325 33.61 84.56 14.05
CA SER A 325 32.16 84.38 13.84
C SER A 325 31.66 84.71 12.42
N MET A 326 32.34 85.61 11.71
CA MET A 326 32.01 85.97 10.33
C MET A 326 32.64 85.00 9.33
N ALA A 327 33.79 84.42 9.68
CA ALA A 327 34.39 83.33 8.91
C ALA A 327 33.53 82.05 8.99
N THR A 328 33.06 81.68 10.19
CA THR A 328 32.20 80.51 10.37
C THR A 328 30.85 80.65 9.67
N LEU A 329 30.16 81.80 9.78
CA LEU A 329 28.91 82.01 9.05
C LEU A 329 29.09 81.89 7.52
N LYS A 330 30.22 82.36 6.99
CA LYS A 330 30.54 82.22 5.56
C LYS A 330 30.82 80.76 5.17
N SER A 331 31.52 79.98 5.99
CA SER A 331 31.72 78.55 5.72
C SER A 331 30.42 77.76 5.82
N GLU A 332 29.56 78.03 6.82
CA GLU A 332 28.26 77.37 6.94
C GLU A 332 27.34 77.66 5.75
N LEU A 333 27.27 78.91 5.28
CA LEU A 333 26.50 79.23 4.07
C LEU A 333 27.03 78.51 2.82
N GLN A 334 28.36 78.39 2.68
CA GLN A 334 28.98 77.66 1.58
C GLN A 334 28.77 76.14 1.68
N ILE A 335 28.73 75.57 2.89
CA ILE A 335 28.34 74.18 3.15
C ILE A 335 26.88 73.96 2.77
N VAL A 336 25.97 74.83 3.19
CA VAL A 336 24.54 74.77 2.83
C VAL A 336 24.35 74.86 1.31
N GLU A 337 25.00 75.79 0.63
CA GLU A 337 24.90 75.91 -0.83
C GLU A 337 25.42 74.64 -1.54
N ASN A 338 26.52 74.06 -1.08
CA ASN A 338 27.07 72.81 -1.62
C ASN A 338 26.16 71.60 -1.35
N THR A 339 25.55 71.50 -0.16
CA THR A 339 24.57 70.44 0.12
C THR A 339 23.32 70.56 -0.75
N ILE A 340 22.82 71.78 -1.01
CA ILE A 340 21.69 72.00 -1.93
C ILE A 340 22.07 71.61 -3.38
N LYS A 341 23.28 71.94 -3.84
CA LYS A 341 23.80 71.49 -5.16
C LYS A 341 23.87 69.97 -5.24
N ASN A 342 24.39 69.31 -4.20
CA ASN A 342 24.48 67.85 -4.13
C ASN A 342 23.09 67.18 -4.11
N LEU A 343 22.15 67.70 -3.30
CA LEU A 343 20.76 67.21 -3.25
C LEU A 343 20.03 67.40 -4.59
N ARG A 344 20.28 68.51 -5.29
CA ARG A 344 19.70 68.73 -6.63
C ARG A 344 20.20 67.69 -7.64
N LEU A 345 21.48 67.30 -7.56
CA LEU A 345 22.06 66.23 -8.39
C LEU A 345 21.49 64.85 -8.03
N THR A 346 21.43 64.47 -6.74
CA THR A 346 20.92 63.13 -6.34
C THR A 346 19.42 62.95 -6.57
N VAL A 347 18.63 64.03 -6.50
CA VAL A 347 17.18 64.03 -6.75
C VAL A 347 16.83 64.32 -8.23
N LEU A 348 17.83 64.62 -9.07
CA LEU A 348 17.72 64.88 -10.51
C LEU A 348 16.68 65.97 -10.86
N CYS A 349 16.56 67.01 -10.04
CA CYS A 349 15.56 68.08 -10.20
C CYS A 349 16.18 69.39 -10.72
N SER A 350 15.34 70.27 -11.27
CA SER A 350 15.79 71.51 -11.91
C SER A 350 15.90 72.66 -10.90
N GLN A 351 14.94 72.75 -9.98
CA GLN A 351 14.83 73.79 -8.96
C GLN A 351 14.98 73.19 -7.55
N ALA A 352 15.52 73.98 -6.62
CA ALA A 352 15.65 73.55 -5.21
C ALA A 352 14.28 73.30 -4.54
N LYS A 353 13.22 73.99 -4.99
CA LYS A 353 11.83 73.81 -4.50
C LYS A 353 11.27 72.41 -4.79
N GLU A 354 11.78 71.73 -5.82
CA GLU A 354 11.31 70.39 -6.24
C GLU A 354 11.90 69.26 -5.39
N ILE A 355 12.98 69.52 -4.64
CA ILE A 355 13.73 68.51 -3.87
C ILE A 355 12.81 67.80 -2.87
N TYR A 356 12.12 68.55 -2.01
CA TYR A 356 11.29 67.99 -0.94
C TYR A 356 10.11 67.11 -1.43
N PRO A 357 9.21 67.58 -2.32
CA PRO A 357 8.10 66.75 -2.79
C PRO A 357 8.59 65.52 -3.59
N ARG A 358 9.70 65.62 -4.31
CA ARG A 358 10.25 64.47 -5.05
C ARG A 358 10.90 63.44 -4.13
N ILE A 359 11.65 63.87 -3.10
CA ILE A 359 12.14 62.98 -2.03
C ILE A 359 10.96 62.29 -1.33
N LYS A 360 9.90 63.03 -0.97
CA LYS A 360 8.71 62.44 -0.34
C LYS A 360 8.09 61.34 -1.21
N ASN A 361 7.85 61.62 -2.49
CA ASN A 361 7.28 60.64 -3.41
C ASN A 361 8.21 59.44 -3.65
N GLN A 362 9.53 59.64 -3.65
CA GLN A 362 10.53 58.56 -3.70
C GLN A 362 10.52 57.71 -2.43
N LEU A 363 10.43 58.31 -1.23
CA LEU A 363 10.32 57.58 0.03
C LEU A 363 9.03 56.74 0.09
N GLU A 364 7.88 57.31 -0.25
CA GLU A 364 6.61 56.57 -0.31
C GLU A 364 6.63 55.43 -1.33
N SER A 365 7.34 55.61 -2.45
CA SER A 365 7.52 54.58 -3.48
C SER A 365 8.46 53.48 -2.99
N ASN A 366 9.58 53.85 -2.34
CA ASN A 366 10.54 52.92 -1.76
C ASN A 366 9.91 52.11 -0.62
N GLU A 367 9.07 52.70 0.23
CA GLU A 367 8.30 51.96 1.24
C GLU A 367 7.36 50.91 0.62
N LYS A 368 6.64 51.28 -0.45
CA LYS A 368 5.77 50.33 -1.17
C LYS A 368 6.60 49.20 -1.76
N LEU A 369 7.76 49.50 -2.34
CA LEU A 369 8.69 48.54 -2.94
C LEU A 369 9.32 47.62 -1.87
N ILE A 370 9.71 48.15 -0.70
CA ILE A 370 10.18 47.37 0.46
C ILE A 370 9.08 46.41 0.94
N ARG A 371 7.83 46.86 1.05
CA ARG A 371 6.69 46.02 1.44
C ARG A 371 6.43 44.90 0.41
N VAL A 372 6.58 45.17 -0.89
CA VAL A 372 6.52 44.15 -1.95
C VAL A 372 7.67 43.14 -1.81
N ILE A 373 8.93 43.58 -1.70
CA ILE A 373 10.09 42.70 -1.47
C ILE A 373 9.90 41.82 -0.23
N GLN A 374 9.35 42.37 0.86
CA GLN A 374 9.09 41.62 2.08
C GLN A 374 8.00 40.55 1.88
N LYS A 375 6.93 40.87 1.14
CA LYS A 375 5.88 39.92 0.76
C LYS A 375 6.44 38.82 -0.16
N ASP A 376 7.26 39.17 -1.15
CA ASP A 376 7.84 38.22 -2.09
C ASP A 376 8.88 37.31 -1.42
N LYS A 377 9.60 37.82 -0.43
CA LYS A 377 10.46 37.02 0.46
C LYS A 377 9.63 36.05 1.31
N GLN A 378 8.46 36.46 1.79
CA GLN A 378 7.54 35.57 2.52
C GLN A 378 6.93 34.50 1.61
N THR A 379 6.45 34.83 0.41
CA THR A 379 5.91 33.85 -0.53
C THR A 379 6.98 32.88 -1.01
N LYS A 380 8.21 33.34 -1.28
CA LYS A 380 9.35 32.45 -1.56
C LYS A 380 9.63 31.50 -0.39
N ASN A 381 9.69 31.99 0.85
CA ASN A 381 9.90 31.14 2.03
C ASN A 381 8.79 30.07 2.17
N VAL A 382 7.53 30.43 1.91
CA VAL A 382 6.39 29.49 1.93
C VAL A 382 6.47 28.48 0.78
N LEU A 383 6.93 28.88 -0.41
CA LEU A 383 7.18 27.97 -1.53
C LEU A 383 8.32 27.01 -1.24
N GLU A 384 9.43 27.47 -0.64
CA GLU A 384 10.52 26.60 -0.18
C GLU A 384 10.05 25.63 0.90
N GLN A 385 9.21 26.06 1.85
CA GLN A 385 8.61 25.18 2.86
C GLN A 385 7.70 24.12 2.21
N LYS A 386 6.78 24.53 1.31
CA LYS A 386 5.93 23.61 0.55
C LYS A 386 6.75 22.60 -0.26
N MET A 387 7.83 23.04 -0.91
CA MET A 387 8.74 22.17 -1.65
C MET A 387 9.42 21.16 -0.73
N ARG A 388 9.94 21.59 0.45
CA ARG A 388 10.53 20.69 1.46
C ARG A 388 9.51 19.69 2.02
N CYS A 389 8.27 20.11 2.27
CA CYS A 389 7.19 19.22 2.68
C CYS A 389 6.84 18.21 1.57
N SER A 390 6.80 18.64 0.31
CA SER A 390 6.56 17.78 -0.84
C SER A 390 7.68 16.76 -1.05
N THR A 391 8.95 17.17 -0.93
CA THR A 391 10.09 16.23 -0.99
C THR A 391 10.09 15.27 0.18
N LEU A 392 9.75 15.70 1.40
CA LEU A 392 9.59 14.80 2.54
C LEU A 392 8.44 13.81 2.33
N LEU A 393 7.31 14.24 1.76
CA LEU A 393 6.19 13.35 1.43
C LEU A 393 6.59 12.33 0.35
N ALA A 394 7.31 12.78 -0.69
CA ALA A 394 7.84 11.90 -1.74
C ALA A 394 8.90 10.93 -1.22
N ASP A 395 9.81 11.37 -0.34
CA ASP A 395 10.80 10.51 0.32
C ASP A 395 10.11 9.49 1.23
N VAL A 396 9.05 9.87 1.95
CA VAL A 396 8.22 8.93 2.74
C VAL A 396 7.54 7.90 1.82
N LEU A 397 6.93 8.33 0.72
CA LEU A 397 6.31 7.43 -0.27
C LEU A 397 7.32 6.54 -1.04
N LEU A 398 8.59 6.97 -1.17
CA LEU A 398 9.65 6.21 -1.83
C LEU A 398 10.37 5.22 -0.91
N ASN A 399 10.38 5.44 0.40
CA ASN A 399 11.05 4.59 1.38
C ASN A 399 10.10 3.67 2.17
N ASN A 400 8.82 4.04 2.30
CA ASN A 400 7.84 3.19 2.94
C ASN A 400 7.34 2.10 1.98
N LEU A 401 7.66 0.83 2.28
CA LEU A 401 6.58 -0.15 2.32
C LEU A 401 5.73 0.23 3.53
N SER A 402 4.74 1.10 3.33
CA SER A 402 3.78 1.41 4.38
C SER A 402 2.88 0.19 4.59
N GLU A 403 2.32 0.05 5.80
CA GLU A 403 1.23 -0.89 6.02
C GLU A 403 0.08 -0.61 5.04
N GLU A 404 -0.14 0.65 4.64
CA GLU A 404 -1.09 1.04 3.59
C GLU A 404 -0.76 0.46 2.20
N GLU A 405 0.51 0.47 1.77
CA GLU A 405 0.90 -0.09 0.46
C GLU A 405 0.90 -1.63 0.49
N ILE A 406 1.25 -2.25 1.62
CA ILE A 406 1.10 -3.70 1.84
C ILE A 406 -0.39 -4.06 1.80
N ASN A 407 -1.23 -3.36 2.56
CA ASN A 407 -2.69 -3.53 2.55
C ASN A 407 -3.30 -3.27 1.16
N ARG A 408 -2.77 -2.33 0.36
CA ARG A 408 -3.18 -2.10 -1.04
C ARG A 408 -2.80 -3.27 -1.93
N LEU A 409 -1.57 -3.79 -1.83
CA LEU A 409 -1.13 -4.97 -2.58
C LEU A 409 -1.91 -6.24 -2.19
N ASP A 410 -2.19 -6.44 -0.91
CA ASP A 410 -3.01 -7.57 -0.44
C ASP A 410 -4.48 -7.38 -0.85
N ARG A 411 -5.02 -6.16 -0.81
CA ARG A 411 -6.36 -5.86 -1.35
C ARG A 411 -6.45 -6.09 -2.86
N ILE A 412 -5.37 -5.86 -3.62
CA ILE A 412 -5.30 -6.20 -5.04
C ILE A 412 -5.33 -7.73 -5.23
N LYS A 413 -4.63 -8.51 -4.40
CA LYS A 413 -4.72 -10.00 -4.41
C LYS A 413 -6.14 -10.48 -4.07
N GLU A 414 -6.78 -9.90 -3.05
CA GLU A 414 -8.18 -10.21 -2.71
C GLU A 414 -9.13 -9.93 -3.88
N LEU A 415 -8.97 -8.78 -4.55
CA LEU A 415 -9.77 -8.41 -5.71
C LEU A 415 -9.52 -9.33 -6.92
N GLN A 416 -8.28 -9.75 -7.15
CA GLN A 416 -7.93 -10.74 -8.18
C GLN A 416 -8.55 -12.11 -7.88
N ALA A 417 -8.47 -12.58 -6.63
CA ALA A 417 -9.06 -13.85 -6.20
C ALA A 417 -10.60 -13.83 -6.27
N MET A 418 -11.25 -12.72 -5.90
CA MET A 418 -12.70 -12.54 -6.10
C MET A 418 -13.08 -12.56 -7.58
N LEU A 419 -12.31 -11.89 -8.45
CA LEU A 419 -12.58 -11.88 -9.89
C LEU A 419 -12.40 -13.28 -10.51
N GLN A 420 -11.38 -14.04 -10.07
CA GLN A 420 -11.18 -15.44 -10.46
C GLN A 420 -12.35 -16.32 -10.05
N ALA A 421 -12.78 -16.26 -8.78
CA ALA A 421 -13.94 -17.02 -8.29
C ALA A 421 -15.25 -16.65 -9.01
N ASP A 422 -15.47 -15.36 -9.32
CA ASP A 422 -16.60 -14.91 -10.14
C ASP A 422 -16.54 -15.47 -11.57
N THR A 423 -15.35 -15.55 -12.20
CA THR A 423 -15.20 -16.16 -13.53
C THR A 423 -15.39 -17.68 -13.51
N GLU A 424 -14.88 -18.40 -12.51
CA GLU A 424 -15.12 -19.83 -12.33
C GLU A 424 -16.61 -20.12 -12.14
N PHE A 425 -17.31 -19.28 -11.37
CA PHE A 425 -18.76 -19.39 -11.17
C PHE A 425 -19.57 -19.04 -12.43
N GLU A 426 -19.13 -18.05 -13.22
CA GLU A 426 -19.71 -17.69 -14.52
C GLU A 426 -19.55 -18.84 -15.52
N GLU A 427 -18.36 -19.44 -15.66
CA GLU A 427 -18.10 -20.59 -16.51
C GLU A 427 -18.87 -21.85 -16.05
N TYR A 428 -18.87 -22.16 -14.75
CA TYR A 428 -19.66 -23.26 -14.19
C TYR A 428 -21.15 -23.10 -14.50
N SER A 429 -21.68 -21.89 -14.32
CA SER A 429 -23.09 -21.58 -14.60
C SER A 429 -23.42 -21.71 -16.08
N ILE A 430 -22.55 -21.21 -16.96
CA ILE A 430 -22.70 -21.33 -18.43
C ILE A 430 -22.65 -22.80 -18.86
N ASN A 431 -21.72 -23.60 -18.34
CA ASN A 431 -21.57 -25.00 -18.70
C ASN A 431 -22.72 -25.87 -18.15
N HIS A 432 -23.21 -25.59 -16.93
CA HIS A 432 -24.44 -26.19 -16.42
C HIS A 432 -25.67 -25.83 -17.27
N MET A 433 -25.76 -24.60 -17.80
CA MET A 433 -26.83 -24.23 -18.74
C MET A 433 -26.70 -24.96 -20.09
N LYS A 434 -25.51 -25.03 -20.68
CA LYS A 434 -25.24 -25.76 -21.94
C LYS A 434 -25.65 -27.22 -21.82
N ASN A 435 -25.06 -27.95 -20.88
CA ASN A 435 -25.34 -29.38 -20.65
C ASN A 435 -26.85 -29.66 -20.48
N ARG A 436 -27.58 -28.74 -19.85
CA ARG A 436 -29.03 -28.86 -19.63
C ARG A 436 -29.87 -28.50 -20.86
N ALA A 437 -29.39 -27.60 -21.70
CA ALA A 437 -29.96 -27.34 -23.02
C ALA A 437 -29.71 -28.52 -23.99
N ASP A 438 -28.51 -29.10 -23.97
CA ASP A 438 -28.15 -30.27 -24.78
C ASP A 438 -29.01 -31.49 -24.42
N VAL A 439 -29.21 -31.75 -23.12
CA VAL A 439 -30.15 -32.77 -22.63
C VAL A 439 -31.60 -32.48 -23.07
N TYR A 440 -32.03 -31.21 -23.09
CA TYR A 440 -33.36 -30.85 -23.58
C TYR A 440 -33.52 -31.04 -25.10
N VAL A 441 -32.49 -30.72 -25.89
CA VAL A 441 -32.45 -30.97 -27.33
C VAL A 441 -32.47 -32.47 -27.63
N LEU A 442 -31.67 -33.27 -26.91
CA LEU A 442 -31.62 -34.73 -27.05
C LEU A 442 -32.96 -35.38 -26.63
N LEU A 443 -33.59 -34.89 -25.56
CA LEU A 443 -34.95 -35.30 -25.18
C LEU A 443 -35.96 -34.94 -26.28
N ARG A 444 -35.94 -33.70 -26.79
CA ARG A 444 -36.86 -33.27 -27.87
C ARG A 444 -36.68 -34.10 -29.14
N TRP A 445 -35.43 -34.42 -29.51
CA TRP A 445 -35.13 -35.25 -30.68
C TRP A 445 -35.53 -36.71 -30.48
N SER A 446 -35.30 -37.31 -29.30
CA SER A 446 -35.76 -38.67 -29.02
C SER A 446 -37.30 -38.78 -28.99
N VAL A 447 -37.99 -37.77 -28.45
CA VAL A 447 -39.46 -37.66 -28.48
C VAL A 447 -39.99 -37.50 -29.92
N TRP A 448 -39.29 -36.76 -30.78
CA TRP A 448 -39.62 -36.63 -32.20
C TRP A 448 -39.37 -37.93 -33.00
N ASN A 449 -38.24 -38.60 -32.77
CA ASN A 449 -37.96 -39.92 -33.38
C ASN A 449 -39.03 -40.95 -32.99
N LEU A 450 -39.43 -40.98 -31.71
CA LEU A 450 -40.56 -41.80 -31.25
C LEU A 450 -41.88 -41.39 -31.91
N TRP A 451 -42.12 -40.10 -32.13
CA TRP A 451 -43.34 -39.61 -32.77
C TRP A 451 -43.44 -40.09 -34.22
N GLU A 452 -42.38 -39.98 -35.02
CA GLU A 452 -42.41 -40.45 -36.43
C GLU A 452 -42.54 -41.98 -36.52
N ILE A 453 -41.80 -42.74 -35.70
CA ILE A 453 -41.94 -44.21 -35.63
C ILE A 453 -43.40 -44.61 -35.31
N LEU A 454 -43.99 -43.96 -34.30
CA LEU A 454 -45.33 -44.29 -33.81
C LEU A 454 -46.45 -43.61 -34.64
N ARG A 455 -46.10 -42.74 -35.59
CA ARG A 455 -47.01 -42.04 -36.51
C ARG A 455 -47.77 -42.99 -37.43
N HIS A 456 -47.10 -44.07 -37.85
CA HIS A 456 -47.63 -45.08 -38.78
C HIS A 456 -48.64 -46.05 -38.12
N ILE A 457 -48.63 -46.18 -36.80
CA ILE A 457 -49.54 -47.07 -36.07
C ILE A 457 -50.97 -46.53 -36.16
N ASP A 458 -51.97 -47.41 -36.35
CA ASP A 458 -53.39 -47.03 -36.24
C ASP A 458 -53.80 -45.89 -37.21
N ARG A 459 -53.13 -45.80 -38.37
CA ARG A 459 -53.61 -45.05 -39.54
C ARG A 459 -54.17 -46.04 -40.58
N LYS A 460 -55.39 -45.80 -41.08
CA LYS A 460 -55.94 -46.58 -42.21
C LYS A 460 -55.19 -46.21 -43.49
N THR A 461 -54.98 -47.17 -44.39
CA THR A 461 -54.42 -46.97 -45.73
C THR A 461 -55.34 -46.10 -46.57
N ARG A 462 -55.09 -44.79 -46.61
CA ARG A 462 -55.66 -43.89 -47.61
C ARG A 462 -54.89 -44.05 -48.92
N THR A 463 -55.43 -44.86 -49.82
CA THR A 463 -55.03 -44.84 -51.23
C THR A 463 -55.48 -43.53 -51.86
N PHE A 464 -54.53 -42.60 -52.03
CA PHE A 464 -54.75 -41.38 -52.80
C PHE A 464 -54.79 -41.76 -54.29
N LYS A 465 -56.00 -41.96 -54.84
CA LYS A 465 -56.19 -42.06 -56.30
C LYS A 465 -55.73 -40.75 -56.94
N GLN A 466 -54.55 -40.73 -57.54
CA GLN A 466 -54.07 -39.53 -58.23
C GLN A 466 -54.83 -39.38 -59.55
N GLN A 467 -55.49 -38.24 -59.74
CA GLN A 467 -56.04 -37.88 -61.04
C GLN A 467 -54.90 -37.42 -61.94
N TYR A 468 -54.24 -38.37 -62.61
CA TYR A 468 -53.20 -38.08 -63.59
C TYR A 468 -53.75 -37.17 -64.71
N PRO A 469 -53.12 -36.01 -64.97
CA PRO A 469 -53.66 -35.00 -65.90
C PRO A 469 -53.56 -35.39 -67.38
N ASN A 470 -52.85 -36.46 -67.71
CA ASN A 470 -52.70 -36.96 -69.08
C ASN A 470 -52.80 -38.50 -69.12
N ILE A 471 -53.32 -39.05 -70.23
CA ILE A 471 -53.60 -40.48 -70.41
C ILE A 471 -52.30 -41.31 -70.43
N PHE A 472 -51.22 -40.79 -71.01
CA PHE A 472 -49.92 -41.47 -71.08
C PHE A 472 -49.33 -41.79 -69.69
N LEU A 473 -49.67 -41.01 -68.66
CA LEU A 473 -49.25 -41.26 -67.27
C LEU A 473 -50.03 -42.41 -66.59
N LYS A 474 -51.03 -43.01 -67.27
CA LYS A 474 -51.76 -44.19 -66.79
C LYS A 474 -51.15 -45.51 -67.27
N LEU A 475 -50.09 -45.47 -68.09
CA LEU A 475 -49.33 -46.66 -68.51
C LEU A 475 -48.83 -47.43 -67.28
N PRO A 476 -48.91 -48.78 -67.25
CA PRO A 476 -48.67 -49.56 -66.04
C PRO A 476 -47.28 -49.32 -65.44
N LEU A 477 -46.23 -49.20 -66.26
CA LEU A 477 -44.86 -48.96 -65.82
C LEU A 477 -44.61 -47.54 -65.27
N LEU A 478 -45.54 -46.60 -65.48
CA LEU A 478 -45.49 -45.21 -64.99
C LEU A 478 -46.47 -44.95 -63.84
N LYS A 479 -47.19 -45.97 -63.37
CA LYS A 479 -48.08 -45.84 -62.20
C LYS A 479 -47.26 -45.80 -60.92
N PHE A 480 -47.06 -44.59 -60.39
CA PHE A 480 -46.54 -44.39 -59.04
C PHE A 480 -47.41 -45.08 -57.95
N GLU A 481 -48.67 -45.41 -58.26
CA GLU A 481 -49.54 -46.26 -57.43
C GLU A 481 -49.05 -47.71 -57.24
N LEU A 482 -48.15 -48.24 -58.10
CA LEU A 482 -47.57 -49.59 -57.95
C LEU A 482 -46.35 -49.64 -57.03
N LEU A 483 -45.77 -48.49 -56.69
CA LEU A 483 -44.74 -48.41 -55.67
C LEU A 483 -45.43 -48.42 -54.29
N GLU A 484 -45.45 -49.55 -53.59
CA GLU A 484 -45.97 -49.67 -52.22
C GLU A 484 -45.14 -48.90 -51.15
N ILE A 485 -44.40 -47.89 -51.56
CA ILE A 485 -43.69 -46.98 -50.67
C ILE A 485 -44.74 -46.24 -49.84
N ARG A 486 -44.76 -46.50 -48.53
CA ARG A 486 -45.64 -45.86 -47.55
C ARG A 486 -45.19 -44.42 -47.23
N ALA A 487 -44.89 -43.65 -48.27
CA ALA A 487 -44.48 -42.25 -48.19
C ALA A 487 -45.68 -41.38 -47.82
N PHE A 488 -45.75 -40.99 -46.54
CA PHE A 488 -46.65 -39.93 -46.09
C PHE A 488 -45.88 -38.60 -46.10
N PRO A 489 -46.49 -37.49 -46.55
CA PRO A 489 -45.84 -36.18 -46.46
C PRO A 489 -45.53 -35.85 -44.99
N PRO A 490 -44.43 -35.16 -44.66
CA PRO A 490 -44.19 -34.72 -43.29
C PRO A 490 -45.33 -33.80 -42.83
N GLU A 491 -45.88 -34.08 -41.65
CA GLU A 491 -46.81 -33.17 -40.98
C GLU A 491 -46.03 -31.98 -40.39
N LEU A 492 -46.65 -30.80 -40.32
CA LEU A 492 -45.99 -29.61 -39.77
C LEU A 492 -45.61 -29.81 -38.30
N PHE A 493 -44.47 -29.26 -37.93
CA PHE A 493 -43.84 -29.43 -36.61
C PHE A 493 -44.71 -28.83 -35.49
N GLU A 494 -45.33 -29.68 -34.66
CA GLU A 494 -45.95 -29.25 -33.41
C GLU A 494 -44.86 -28.84 -32.42
N GLU A 495 -44.85 -27.58 -31.97
CA GLU A 495 -43.78 -27.11 -31.08
C GLU A 495 -43.93 -27.59 -29.63
N ASP A 496 -45.16 -27.91 -29.21
CA ASP A 496 -45.52 -28.27 -27.84
C ASP A 496 -45.26 -29.75 -27.51
N VAL A 497 -44.28 -29.96 -26.64
CA VAL A 497 -43.85 -31.29 -26.18
C VAL A 497 -44.96 -32.03 -25.43
N ASP A 498 -45.86 -31.33 -24.72
CA ASP A 498 -46.94 -31.99 -23.99
C ASP A 498 -48.01 -32.57 -24.94
N LEU A 499 -48.30 -31.91 -26.07
CA LEU A 499 -49.20 -32.45 -27.10
C LEU A 499 -48.61 -33.71 -27.74
N ILE A 500 -47.33 -33.65 -28.14
CA ILE A 500 -46.59 -34.81 -28.67
C ILE A 500 -46.61 -35.96 -27.65
N MET A 501 -46.31 -35.69 -26.37
CA MET A 501 -46.32 -36.72 -25.33
C MET A 501 -47.70 -37.33 -25.07
N HIS A 502 -48.80 -36.58 -25.26
CA HIS A 502 -50.15 -37.14 -25.20
C HIS A 502 -50.49 -37.99 -26.44
N TYR A 503 -50.06 -37.58 -27.63
CA TYR A 503 -50.18 -38.38 -28.86
C TYR A 503 -49.40 -39.72 -28.72
N LEU A 504 -48.15 -39.65 -28.27
CA LEU A 504 -47.29 -40.79 -28.00
C LEU A 504 -47.92 -41.77 -27.02
N LYS A 505 -48.34 -41.31 -25.83
CA LYS A 505 -49.03 -42.15 -24.83
C LYS A 505 -50.25 -42.85 -25.42
N ARG A 506 -51.04 -42.17 -26.26
CA ARG A 506 -52.22 -42.73 -26.94
C ARG A 506 -51.86 -43.79 -27.99
N LYS A 507 -50.79 -43.61 -28.76
CA LYS A 507 -50.34 -44.58 -29.78
C LYS A 507 -49.64 -45.79 -29.16
N VAL A 508 -48.79 -45.60 -28.16
CA VAL A 508 -48.18 -46.69 -27.38
C VAL A 508 -49.25 -47.53 -26.68
N TYR A 509 -50.25 -46.90 -26.04
CA TYR A 509 -51.36 -47.62 -25.41
C TYR A 509 -52.14 -48.50 -26.43
N LYS A 510 -52.38 -48.00 -27.64
CA LYS A 510 -53.00 -48.79 -28.72
C LYS A 510 -52.11 -49.94 -29.21
N LEU A 511 -50.80 -49.75 -29.34
CA LEU A 511 -49.86 -50.82 -29.69
C LEU A 511 -49.85 -51.90 -28.60
N MET A 512 -49.83 -51.51 -27.32
CA MET A 512 -49.90 -52.44 -26.19
C MET A 512 -51.22 -53.21 -26.15
N GLN A 513 -52.36 -52.58 -26.51
CA GLN A 513 -53.64 -53.28 -26.66
C GLN A 513 -53.68 -54.24 -27.86
N GLY A 514 -52.91 -53.97 -28.92
CA GLY A 514 -52.77 -54.85 -30.07
C GLY A 514 -51.79 -56.01 -29.88
N PHE A 515 -50.95 -55.95 -28.83
CA PHE A 515 -49.95 -56.98 -28.54
C PHE A 515 -50.57 -58.17 -27.81
N THR A 516 -50.72 -59.30 -28.51
CA THR A 516 -51.23 -60.54 -27.92
C THR A 516 -50.10 -61.38 -27.30
N PRO A 517 -50.34 -62.17 -26.23
CA PRO A 517 -49.28 -62.96 -25.58
C PRO A 517 -48.61 -63.96 -26.55
N ASN A 518 -49.35 -64.48 -27.53
CA ASN A 518 -48.82 -65.39 -28.54
C ASN A 518 -47.76 -64.73 -29.44
N MET A 519 -47.83 -63.40 -29.64
CA MET A 519 -46.83 -62.67 -30.42
C MET A 519 -45.47 -62.59 -29.72
N ALA A 520 -45.42 -62.70 -28.39
CA ALA A 520 -44.16 -62.69 -27.63
C ALA A 520 -43.29 -63.91 -27.99
N ALA A 521 -43.89 -65.09 -28.15
CA ALA A 521 -43.17 -66.31 -28.56
C ALA A 521 -42.60 -66.22 -29.99
N THR A 522 -43.19 -65.39 -30.86
CA THR A 522 -42.70 -65.12 -32.22
C THR A 522 -41.80 -63.88 -32.32
N PHE A 523 -41.52 -63.19 -31.22
CA PHE A 523 -40.94 -61.84 -31.26
C PHE A 523 -39.56 -61.82 -31.91
N ASP A 524 -38.61 -62.65 -31.44
CA ASP A 524 -37.26 -62.70 -32.00
C ASP A 524 -37.25 -63.11 -33.48
N ILE A 525 -38.07 -64.09 -33.87
CA ILE A 525 -38.25 -64.51 -35.28
C ILE A 525 -38.77 -63.34 -36.12
N SER A 526 -39.73 -62.57 -35.61
CA SER A 526 -40.26 -61.38 -36.30
C SER A 526 -39.24 -60.23 -36.37
N ARG A 527 -38.39 -60.07 -35.34
CA ARG A 527 -37.29 -59.10 -35.30
C ARG A 527 -36.22 -59.44 -36.33
N GLU A 528 -35.81 -60.71 -36.40
CA GLU A 528 -34.83 -61.19 -37.39
C GLU A 528 -35.37 -61.10 -38.82
N ARG A 529 -36.65 -61.44 -39.03
CA ARG A 529 -37.31 -61.27 -40.34
C ARG A 529 -37.35 -59.81 -40.76
N TYR A 530 -37.78 -58.91 -39.88
CA TYR A 530 -37.81 -57.48 -40.14
C TYR A 530 -36.40 -56.93 -40.38
N HIS A 531 -35.40 -57.35 -39.59
CA HIS A 531 -34.02 -56.92 -39.78
C HIS A 531 -33.46 -57.39 -41.12
N ARG A 532 -33.72 -58.64 -41.53
CA ARG A 532 -33.34 -59.18 -42.84
C ARG A 532 -33.99 -58.41 -43.98
N GLU A 533 -35.32 -58.26 -43.94
CA GLU A 533 -36.06 -57.45 -44.91
C GLU A 533 -35.62 -55.97 -44.95
N TYR A 534 -35.14 -55.41 -43.84
CA TYR A 534 -34.65 -54.03 -43.76
C TYR A 534 -33.25 -53.90 -44.37
N MET A 535 -32.36 -54.87 -44.13
CA MET A 535 -31.04 -54.94 -44.77
C MET A 535 -31.17 -55.20 -46.28
N GLU A 536 -32.05 -56.10 -46.71
CA GLU A 536 -32.41 -56.33 -48.13
C GLU A 536 -32.97 -55.08 -48.83
N LYS A 537 -33.54 -54.14 -48.08
CA LYS A 537 -34.05 -52.83 -48.58
C LYS A 537 -33.07 -51.67 -48.37
N ILE A 538 -31.91 -51.92 -47.76
CA ILE A 538 -30.82 -50.95 -47.53
C ILE A 538 -29.55 -51.29 -48.32
N GLU A 539 -29.39 -52.53 -48.81
CA GLU A 539 -28.58 -52.75 -50.00
C GLU A 539 -29.09 -51.78 -51.09
N PRO A 540 -28.26 -50.83 -51.59
CA PRO A 540 -28.65 -50.08 -52.76
C PRO A 540 -28.86 -51.07 -53.92
N PRO A 541 -29.73 -50.78 -54.90
CA PRO A 541 -29.77 -51.58 -56.12
C PRO A 541 -28.35 -51.63 -56.67
N LYS A 542 -27.78 -52.84 -56.73
CA LYS A 542 -26.40 -53.04 -57.16
C LYS A 542 -26.25 -52.37 -58.50
N THR A 543 -25.41 -51.34 -58.56
CA THR A 543 -24.96 -50.76 -59.82
C THR A 543 -24.44 -51.93 -60.63
N ALA A 544 -25.04 -52.18 -61.80
CA ALA A 544 -24.56 -53.23 -62.69
C ALA A 544 -23.07 -52.98 -62.92
N ASP A 545 -22.26 -54.02 -62.78
CA ASP A 545 -20.81 -53.89 -62.87
C ASP A 545 -20.44 -53.46 -64.31
N ASP A 546 -20.07 -52.18 -64.48
CA ASP A 546 -19.72 -51.55 -65.78
C ASP A 546 -18.43 -52.14 -66.42
N ASP A 547 -17.85 -53.17 -65.81
CA ASP A 547 -16.55 -53.78 -66.15
C ASP A 547 -16.70 -55.17 -66.83
N GLN A 548 -17.50 -55.28 -67.92
CA GLN A 548 -17.32 -56.32 -68.97
C GLN A 548 -18.25 -56.17 -70.19
N GLN A 549 -17.79 -55.50 -71.27
CA GLN A 549 -17.78 -56.05 -72.64
C GLN A 549 -17.03 -55.13 -73.62
N ASP A 550 -16.28 -55.72 -74.56
CA ASP A 550 -15.33 -55.01 -75.43
C ASP A 550 -15.94 -54.42 -76.71
N GLY A 551 -15.87 -53.09 -76.84
CA GLY A 551 -15.70 -52.35 -78.09
C GLY A 551 -16.91 -52.22 -79.04
N PRO A 552 -16.72 -51.58 -80.22
CA PRO A 552 -15.53 -50.83 -80.66
C PRO A 552 -15.69 -49.29 -80.46
N LYS A 553 -14.62 -48.53 -80.71
CA LYS A 553 -14.72 -47.06 -80.80
C LYS A 553 -15.52 -46.63 -82.04
N ILE A 554 -16.42 -45.68 -81.87
CA ILE A 554 -16.85 -44.76 -82.93
C ILE A 554 -16.74 -43.34 -82.37
N ASP A 555 -15.82 -42.55 -82.91
CA ASP A 555 -15.89 -41.09 -82.83
C ASP A 555 -16.94 -40.64 -83.85
N ASP A 556 -18.02 -39.98 -83.41
CA ASP A 556 -18.35 -38.65 -83.93
C ASP A 556 -19.51 -37.95 -83.17
N LEU A 557 -19.30 -36.66 -82.92
CA LEU A 557 -20.24 -35.53 -82.92
C LEU A 557 -21.73 -35.75 -82.56
N GLY A 558 -22.18 -35.10 -81.47
CA GLY A 558 -23.60 -34.81 -81.23
C GLY A 558 -23.88 -34.01 -79.95
N GLU A 559 -24.11 -32.69 -80.06
CA GLU A 559 -24.74 -31.92 -78.97
C GLU A 559 -26.25 -32.25 -78.91
N GLU A 560 -26.70 -33.05 -77.94
CA GLU A 560 -28.09 -32.98 -77.46
C GLU A 560 -28.17 -32.64 -75.97
N ARG A 561 -29.24 -31.91 -75.63
CA ARG A 561 -29.32 -31.09 -74.42
C ARG A 561 -30.26 -31.70 -73.38
N THR A 562 -30.12 -31.20 -72.15
CA THR A 562 -30.83 -31.67 -70.93
C THR A 562 -30.32 -33.05 -70.46
N ILE A 563 -29.94 -33.26 -69.20
CA ILE A 563 -30.32 -32.55 -67.97
C ILE A 563 -29.09 -31.99 -67.25
N ALA A 564 -28.79 -30.70 -67.43
CA ALA A 564 -27.69 -30.01 -66.74
C ALA A 564 -28.21 -29.18 -65.56
N SER A 565 -28.19 -29.73 -64.34
CA SER A 565 -28.55 -28.97 -63.12
C SER A 565 -27.98 -29.49 -61.80
N ILE A 566 -27.54 -30.76 -61.72
CA ILE A 566 -26.97 -31.33 -60.49
C ILE A 566 -25.51 -31.77 -60.76
N PRO A 567 -24.50 -30.97 -60.39
CA PRO A 567 -23.10 -31.39 -60.49
C PRO A 567 -22.82 -32.54 -59.52
N ASN A 568 -22.07 -33.54 -59.96
CA ASN A 568 -21.66 -34.67 -59.12
C ASN A 568 -20.77 -34.17 -57.97
N ARG A 569 -20.78 -34.83 -56.80
CA ARG A 569 -19.97 -34.47 -55.61
C ARG A 569 -18.48 -34.21 -55.93
N LYS A 570 -17.90 -34.94 -56.88
CA LYS A 570 -16.52 -34.68 -57.37
C LYS A 570 -16.40 -33.31 -58.07
N GLN A 571 -17.35 -32.96 -58.92
CA GLN A 571 -17.41 -31.67 -59.63
C GLN A 571 -17.68 -30.51 -58.66
N ILE A 572 -18.62 -30.67 -57.71
CA ILE A 572 -18.86 -29.68 -56.64
C ILE A 572 -17.56 -29.43 -55.88
N LYS A 573 -16.88 -30.48 -55.40
CA LYS A 573 -15.64 -30.31 -54.62
C LYS A 573 -14.52 -29.63 -55.43
N ALA A 574 -14.41 -29.92 -56.73
CA ALA A 574 -13.45 -29.24 -57.61
C ALA A 574 -13.80 -27.75 -57.82
N GLN A 575 -15.07 -27.43 -58.03
CA GLN A 575 -15.56 -26.04 -58.13
C GLN A 575 -15.34 -25.27 -56.81
N SER A 576 -15.64 -25.88 -55.66
CA SER A 576 -15.38 -25.28 -54.34
C SER A 576 -13.89 -25.01 -54.10
N ALA A 577 -13.01 -25.96 -54.43
CA ALA A 577 -11.57 -25.77 -54.31
C ALA A 577 -11.08 -24.62 -55.20
N LYS A 578 -11.54 -24.56 -56.46
CA LYS A 578 -11.18 -23.49 -57.40
C LYS A 578 -11.66 -22.11 -56.94
N ILE A 579 -12.86 -22.01 -56.36
CA ILE A 579 -13.37 -20.75 -55.78
C ILE A 579 -12.51 -20.29 -54.60
N VAL A 580 -12.04 -21.22 -53.75
CA VAL A 580 -11.12 -20.88 -52.64
C VAL A 580 -9.77 -20.40 -53.17
N GLU A 581 -9.19 -21.07 -54.17
CA GLU A 581 -7.96 -20.60 -54.82
C GLU A 581 -8.12 -19.23 -55.50
N GLU A 582 -9.25 -18.99 -56.17
CA GLU A 582 -9.56 -17.69 -56.81
C GLU A 582 -9.88 -16.59 -55.79
N ALA A 583 -10.23 -16.94 -54.53
CA ALA A 583 -10.38 -15.99 -53.43
C ALA A 583 -9.02 -15.63 -52.80
N VAL A 584 -8.20 -16.62 -52.46
CA VAL A 584 -6.84 -16.39 -51.90
C VAL A 584 -6.00 -15.53 -52.85
N LYS A 585 -6.04 -15.82 -54.16
CA LYS A 585 -5.34 -15.02 -55.20
C LYS A 585 -5.84 -13.57 -55.37
N ARG A 586 -6.90 -13.16 -54.65
CA ARG A 586 -7.40 -11.77 -54.58
C ARG A 586 -7.10 -11.10 -53.23
N GLU A 587 -6.65 -11.85 -52.23
CA GLU A 587 -6.17 -11.31 -50.95
C GLU A 587 -4.64 -11.10 -50.97
N GLU A 588 -3.94 -11.72 -51.93
CA GLU A 588 -2.51 -11.55 -52.21
C GLU A 588 -2.20 -10.41 -53.21
N THR A 589 -3.19 -9.62 -53.64
CA THR A 589 -3.08 -8.52 -54.63
C THR A 589 -3.71 -7.22 -54.16
#